data_AF-A0A2A4JU49-F1
#
_entry.id   AF-A0A2A4JU49-F1
#
_cell.length_a   1.000
_cell.length_b   1.000
_cell.length_c   1.000
_cell.angle_alpha   90.00
_cell.angle_beta   90.00
_cell.angle_gamma   90.00
#
_symmetry.space_group_name_H-M   'P 1'
#
loop_
_entity.id
_entity.type
_entity.pdbx_description
1 polymer ?
#
loop_
_entity_poly.entity_id
_entity_poly.type
_entity_poly.pdbx_seq_one_letter_code
_entity_poly.pdbx_strand_id
1 'polypeptide(L)'
;MDDEVRHYKIQQNDKYGRYLIANKDLVSGELIFTDTPFAVGPKPDTPPLCLSCYCPVENTMCSSCGWPVCSEECEKAPVHAGECAVFSTARVRFQPVEDWTASAPQLDCITPLRILLAKEKDPDRWQRELEVMETHTADRKERPTWAADQVNIADFLVDHCKLANRFDKDLVQKVCGILEVNSVEIPSRGGFSIRALYPQLAIAAHNCVPNIVHTILQNDYQVQVRAAIPIKEGDALHLCYTHSLSPTLVRRDYLAESKFFQCDCARCADPTELGTHLSTLKCSKCDNGVILASNPLDNDAPWSCSDKSCGFKTSGAAMRKMLAVVQAEIDQLDVMEPGPAAIEQREATIKKYKSVFHPRHALLLSLKHSLAQLYGRVEGYGLDELPDLLLERKAELCRLVLSTLDVITPGDTRMRGKAIQSNC
;
A
#
# COMPACT_ATOMS: atom_id res chain seq x y z
N MET A 1 15.11 9.87 29.48
CA MET A 1 14.15 10.81 28.88
C MET A 1 14.87 11.38 27.68
N ASP A 2 14.93 10.62 26.59
CA ASP A 2 15.20 11.23 25.29
C ASP A 2 13.90 11.90 24.89
N ASP A 3 13.93 13.21 24.62
CA ASP A 3 12.78 13.91 24.07
C ASP A 3 12.39 13.23 22.76
N GLU A 4 11.20 12.65 22.74
CA GLU A 4 10.65 11.98 21.56
C GLU A 4 10.59 13.01 20.42
N VAL A 5 11.36 12.76 19.35
CA VAL A 5 11.46 13.68 18.21
C VAL A 5 10.07 13.91 17.64
N ARG A 6 9.60 15.16 17.73
CA ARG A 6 8.27 15.56 17.28
C ARG A 6 8.33 16.89 16.54
N HIS A 7 8.58 16.82 15.24
CA HIS A 7 8.68 18.00 14.37
C HIS A 7 7.41 18.28 13.57
N TYR A 8 6.25 18.10 14.21
CA TYR A 8 4.94 18.34 13.62
C TYR A 8 3.95 18.93 14.63
N LYS A 9 2.86 19.53 14.13
CA LYS A 9 1.62 19.87 14.85
C LYS A 9 0.44 19.21 14.14
N ILE A 10 -0.63 18.92 14.88
CA ILE A 10 -1.89 18.42 14.30
C ILE A 10 -2.80 19.63 14.09
N GLN A 11 -3.37 19.74 12.89
CA GLN A 11 -4.44 20.67 12.56
C GLN A 11 -5.68 19.91 12.10
N GLN A 12 -6.79 20.61 11.93
CA GLN A 12 -8.04 20.04 11.44
C GLN A 12 -8.70 20.98 10.44
N ASN A 13 -9.25 20.41 9.36
CA ASN A 13 -10.10 21.13 8.40
C ASN A 13 -11.13 20.17 7.78
N ASP A 14 -12.05 20.72 6.98
CA ASP A 14 -13.14 19.93 6.37
C ASP A 14 -12.66 18.97 5.27
N LYS A 15 -11.47 19.21 4.71
CA LYS A 15 -10.93 18.43 3.59
C LYS A 15 -10.25 17.15 4.04
N TYR A 16 -9.40 17.23 5.07
CA TYR A 16 -8.59 16.12 5.55
C TYR A 16 -9.08 15.55 6.88
N GLY A 17 -10.03 16.22 7.55
CA GLY A 17 -10.21 16.01 8.98
C GLY A 17 -8.92 16.43 9.69
N ARG A 18 -8.35 15.54 10.51
CA ARG A 18 -7.07 15.79 11.19
C ARG A 18 -5.91 15.56 10.23
N TYR A 19 -4.94 16.47 10.21
CA TYR A 19 -3.74 16.34 9.39
C TYR A 19 -2.50 16.90 10.09
N LEU A 20 -1.33 16.49 9.61
CA LEU A 20 -0.04 16.94 10.14
C LEU A 20 0.48 18.15 9.37
N ILE A 21 1.07 19.11 10.09
CA ILE A 21 1.86 20.21 9.54
C ILE A 21 3.25 20.23 10.17
N ALA A 22 4.26 20.74 9.47
CA ALA A 22 5.59 20.97 10.03
C ALA A 22 5.52 22.05 11.12
N ASN A 23 6.20 21.85 12.25
CA ASN A 23 6.26 22.82 13.34
C ASN A 23 7.52 23.69 13.36
N LYS A 24 8.39 23.48 12.37
CA LYS A 24 9.60 24.23 12.07
C LYS A 24 9.97 23.99 10.60
N ASP A 25 10.93 24.72 10.07
CA ASP A 25 11.58 24.37 8.80
C ASP A 25 12.33 23.03 8.94
N LEU A 26 12.14 22.14 7.97
CA LEU A 26 12.75 20.81 7.90
C LEU A 26 13.66 20.71 6.66
N VAL A 27 14.80 20.05 6.82
CA VAL A 27 15.68 19.70 5.70
C VAL A 27 15.39 18.30 5.18
N SER A 28 15.81 18.00 3.94
CA SER A 28 15.69 16.64 3.37
C SER A 28 16.37 15.60 4.26
N GLY A 29 15.70 14.45 4.47
CA GLY A 29 16.18 13.34 5.28
C GLY A 29 15.98 13.48 6.79
N GLU A 30 15.56 14.66 7.27
CA GLU A 30 15.35 14.93 8.69
C GLU A 30 14.25 14.05 9.29
N LEU A 31 14.50 13.47 10.47
CA LEU A 31 13.52 12.68 11.21
C LEU A 31 12.44 13.61 11.76
N ILE A 32 11.18 13.35 11.39
CA ILE A 32 10.03 14.14 11.85
C ILE A 32 9.46 13.53 13.14
N PHE A 33 9.24 12.21 13.12
CA PHE A 33 8.82 11.43 14.28
C PHE A 33 9.07 9.94 14.07
N THR A 34 8.98 9.18 15.16
CA THR A 34 8.88 7.72 15.16
C THR A 34 7.52 7.34 15.74
N ASP A 35 6.92 6.29 15.20
CA ASP A 35 5.62 5.80 15.65
C ASP A 35 5.68 4.29 15.91
N THR A 36 5.14 3.89 17.06
CA THR A 36 5.10 2.49 17.50
C THR A 36 3.73 1.94 17.18
N PRO A 37 3.62 0.79 16.49
CA PRO A 37 2.32 0.28 16.09
C PRO A 37 1.45 -0.02 17.32
N PHE A 38 0.17 0.31 17.24
CA PHE A 38 -0.80 -0.09 18.25
C PHE A 38 -1.05 -1.59 18.21
N ALA A 39 -1.13 -2.14 16.99
CA ALA A 39 -1.20 -3.57 16.74
C ALA A 39 -0.56 -3.90 15.38
N VAL A 40 -0.05 -5.13 15.30
CA VAL A 40 0.45 -5.75 14.07
C VAL A 40 -0.20 -7.13 13.96
N GLY A 41 -0.59 -7.52 12.75
CA GLY A 41 -1.15 -8.85 12.51
C GLY A 41 -1.54 -9.10 11.06
N PRO A 42 -2.10 -10.28 10.76
CA PRO A 42 -2.56 -10.62 9.42
C PRO A 42 -3.54 -9.58 8.86
N LYS A 43 -3.41 -9.33 7.55
CA LYS A 43 -4.39 -8.59 6.76
C LYS A 43 -5.38 -9.59 6.12
N PRO A 44 -6.55 -9.13 5.64
CA PRO A 44 -7.41 -9.99 4.83
C PRO A 44 -6.67 -10.56 3.62
N ASP A 45 -7.15 -11.71 3.15
CA ASP A 45 -6.61 -12.42 1.99
C ASP A 45 -5.17 -12.92 2.13
N THR A 46 -4.73 -13.21 3.35
CA THR A 46 -3.48 -13.96 3.57
C THR A 46 -3.75 -15.46 3.65
N PRO A 47 -2.80 -16.32 3.23
CA PRO A 47 -2.84 -17.73 3.60
C PRO A 47 -2.73 -17.89 5.12
N PRO A 48 -2.91 -19.12 5.65
CA PRO A 48 -2.55 -19.38 7.03
C PRO A 48 -1.09 -19.00 7.30
N LEU A 49 -0.89 -18.13 8.30
CA LEU A 49 0.41 -17.66 8.73
C LEU A 49 0.61 -18.02 10.20
N CYS A 50 1.87 -18.26 10.59
CA CYS A 50 2.26 -18.33 11.99
C CYS A 50 1.85 -17.03 12.68
N LEU A 51 1.07 -17.14 13.75
CA LEU A 51 0.56 -15.96 14.46
C LEU A 51 1.66 -15.12 15.13
N SER A 52 2.89 -15.65 15.26
CA SER A 52 3.99 -14.94 15.91
C SER A 52 4.98 -14.31 14.92
N CYS A 53 5.46 -15.07 13.93
CA CYS A 53 6.48 -14.59 12.99
C CYS A 53 5.92 -14.21 11.61
N TYR A 54 4.65 -14.54 11.34
CA TYR A 54 3.97 -14.35 10.05
C TYR A 54 4.63 -15.06 8.86
N CYS A 55 5.43 -16.09 9.11
CA CYS A 55 5.85 -17.03 8.09
C CYS A 55 4.69 -17.96 7.72
N PRO A 56 4.61 -18.43 6.46
CA PRO A 56 3.70 -19.49 6.07
C PRO A 56 3.82 -20.69 6.98
N VAL A 57 2.69 -21.31 7.22
CA VAL A 57 2.60 -22.57 7.95
C VAL A 57 1.82 -23.54 7.10
N GLU A 58 2.16 -24.81 7.26
CA GLU A 58 1.30 -25.90 6.87
C GLU A 58 0.50 -26.29 8.12
N ASN A 59 0.52 -27.54 8.53
CA ASN A 59 -0.31 -28.05 9.63
C ASN A 59 0.23 -27.81 11.06
N THR A 60 1.19 -26.91 11.26
CA THR A 60 1.80 -26.72 12.59
C THR A 60 0.92 -25.80 13.47
N MET A 61 0.52 -26.30 14.63
CA MET A 61 -0.49 -25.67 15.50
C MET A 61 0.01 -25.53 16.93
N CYS A 62 -0.47 -24.48 17.60
CA CYS A 62 -0.20 -24.22 19.01
C CYS A 62 -0.83 -25.31 19.87
N SER A 63 -0.05 -25.90 20.78
CA SER A 63 -0.50 -27.02 21.60
C SER A 63 -1.66 -26.66 22.56
N SER A 64 -1.76 -25.39 22.95
CA SER A 64 -2.78 -24.87 23.86
C SER A 64 -4.07 -24.47 23.13
N CYS A 65 -3.96 -23.53 22.18
CA CYS A 65 -5.13 -22.96 21.53
C CYS A 65 -5.51 -23.65 20.21
N GLY A 66 -4.61 -24.41 19.58
CA GLY A 66 -4.85 -25.07 18.30
C GLY A 66 -4.94 -24.13 17.10
N TRP A 67 -4.28 -22.97 17.16
CA TRP A 67 -4.14 -22.02 16.04
C TRP A 67 -2.72 -22.03 15.47
N PRO A 68 -2.52 -21.56 14.22
CA PRO A 68 -1.27 -21.81 13.51
C PRO A 68 -0.05 -21.11 14.12
N VAL A 69 0.98 -21.88 14.44
CA VAL A 69 2.32 -21.39 14.88
C VAL A 69 3.38 -22.36 14.37
N CYS A 70 4.55 -21.87 13.96
CA CYS A 70 5.57 -22.70 13.30
C CYS A 70 6.56 -23.39 14.25
N SER A 71 6.62 -23.00 15.52
CA SER A 71 7.61 -23.51 16.48
C SER A 71 7.18 -23.30 17.93
N GLU A 72 7.84 -24.00 18.86
CA GLU A 72 7.66 -23.82 20.31
C GLU A 72 8.05 -22.39 20.75
N GLU A 73 9.04 -21.78 20.10
CA GLU A 73 9.41 -20.38 20.32
C GLU A 73 8.26 -19.44 19.92
N CYS A 74 7.64 -19.67 18.75
CA CYS A 74 6.49 -18.91 18.30
C CYS A 74 5.26 -19.14 19.19
N GLU A 75 5.05 -20.36 19.70
CA GLU A 75 3.98 -20.65 20.65
C GLU A 75 4.13 -19.85 21.96
N LYS A 76 5.36 -19.68 22.43
CA LYS A 76 5.69 -18.93 23.66
C LYS A 76 5.86 -17.42 23.44
N ALA A 77 5.77 -16.94 22.20
CA ALA A 77 6.02 -15.55 21.87
C ALA A 77 4.95 -14.63 22.50
N PRO A 78 5.34 -13.48 23.11
CA PRO A 78 4.40 -12.58 23.76
C PRO A 78 3.25 -12.08 22.88
N VAL A 79 3.48 -11.95 21.57
CA VAL A 79 2.48 -11.45 20.61
C VAL A 79 1.30 -12.40 20.43
N HIS A 80 1.49 -13.71 20.64
CA HIS A 80 0.43 -14.73 20.52
C HIS A 80 -0.28 -15.00 21.86
N ALA A 81 0.31 -14.62 23.00
CA ALA A 81 -0.17 -15.02 24.33
C ALA A 81 -1.63 -14.60 24.60
N GLY A 82 -2.02 -13.39 24.21
CA GLY A 82 -3.35 -12.85 24.46
C GLY A 82 -4.47 -13.60 23.71
N GLU A 83 -4.32 -13.74 22.40
CA GLU A 83 -5.28 -14.47 21.56
C GLU A 83 -5.28 -15.98 21.86
N CYS A 84 -4.12 -16.57 22.19
CA CYS A 84 -4.02 -17.96 22.63
C CYS A 84 -4.90 -18.24 23.85
N ALA A 85 -4.86 -17.35 24.86
CA ALA A 85 -5.68 -17.46 26.05
C ALA A 85 -7.18 -17.37 25.74
N VAL A 86 -7.58 -16.46 24.84
CA VAL A 86 -8.97 -16.34 24.38
C VAL A 86 -9.45 -17.63 23.73
N PHE A 87 -8.74 -18.10 22.70
CA PHE A 87 -9.13 -19.27 21.92
C PHE A 87 -9.11 -20.56 22.75
N SER A 88 -8.10 -20.74 23.62
CA SER A 88 -8.01 -21.90 24.52
C SER A 88 -9.17 -21.93 25.52
N THR A 89 -9.49 -20.79 26.14
CA THR A 89 -10.61 -20.68 27.10
C THR A 89 -11.96 -20.94 26.43
N ALA A 90 -12.17 -20.38 25.24
CA ALA A 90 -13.40 -20.57 24.48
C ALA A 90 -13.51 -21.97 23.86
N ARG A 91 -12.40 -22.73 23.81
CA ARG A 91 -12.24 -24.01 23.09
C ARG A 91 -12.48 -23.88 21.59
N VAL A 92 -12.09 -22.74 21.02
CA VAL A 92 -12.20 -22.45 19.59
C VAL A 92 -10.87 -22.80 18.93
N ARG A 93 -10.90 -23.80 18.06
CA ARG A 93 -9.74 -24.32 17.31
C ARG A 93 -9.76 -23.81 15.87
N PHE A 94 -8.59 -23.65 15.27
CA PHE A 94 -8.48 -23.38 13.83
C PHE A 94 -9.06 -24.56 13.05
N GLN A 95 -9.94 -24.27 12.11
CA GLN A 95 -10.58 -25.27 11.27
C GLN A 95 -9.61 -25.75 10.19
N PRO A 96 -9.61 -27.06 9.85
CA PRO A 96 -8.79 -27.58 8.78
C PRO A 96 -9.02 -26.84 7.46
N VAL A 97 -7.94 -26.58 6.73
CA VAL A 97 -7.97 -26.01 5.38
C VAL A 97 -7.45 -27.05 4.38
N GLU A 98 -8.03 -27.06 3.18
CA GLU A 98 -7.61 -27.97 2.10
C GLU A 98 -6.32 -27.49 1.42
N ASP A 99 -6.19 -26.17 1.25
CA ASP A 99 -5.04 -25.51 0.63
C ASP A 99 -4.45 -24.47 1.60
N TRP A 100 -3.22 -24.74 2.07
CA TRP A 100 -2.46 -23.89 2.98
C TRP A 100 -1.81 -22.68 2.29
N THR A 101 -1.97 -22.57 0.97
CA THR A 101 -1.48 -21.43 0.17
C THR A 101 -2.61 -20.49 -0.23
N ALA A 102 -3.86 -20.93 -0.11
CA ALA A 102 -5.05 -20.12 -0.39
C ALA A 102 -5.40 -19.19 0.79
N SER A 103 -6.17 -18.14 0.49
CA SER A 103 -6.70 -17.19 1.47
C SER A 103 -7.43 -17.90 2.62
N ALA A 104 -7.14 -17.49 3.87
CA ALA A 104 -7.72 -18.07 5.08
C ALA A 104 -8.50 -17.01 5.89
N PRO A 105 -9.82 -16.85 5.64
CA PRO A 105 -10.67 -15.88 6.35
C PRO A 105 -10.71 -16.06 7.88
N GLN A 106 -10.35 -17.25 8.38
CA GLN A 106 -10.24 -17.52 9.82
C GLN A 106 -9.26 -16.57 10.53
N LEU A 107 -8.24 -16.06 9.82
CA LEU A 107 -7.27 -15.12 10.37
C LEU A 107 -7.77 -13.68 10.44
N ASP A 108 -8.90 -13.34 9.81
CA ASP A 108 -9.41 -11.97 9.75
C ASP A 108 -9.72 -11.40 11.14
N CYS A 109 -10.06 -12.28 12.10
CA CYS A 109 -10.36 -11.92 13.48
C CYS A 109 -9.12 -11.59 14.33
N ILE A 110 -7.91 -11.98 13.91
CA ILE A 110 -6.68 -11.90 14.72
C ILE A 110 -6.31 -10.46 15.04
N THR A 111 -6.16 -9.62 14.00
CA THR A 111 -5.74 -8.23 14.20
C THR A 111 -6.80 -7.40 14.96
N PRO A 112 -8.11 -7.52 14.67
CA PRO A 112 -9.16 -6.93 15.51
C PRO A 112 -9.08 -7.36 16.97
N LEU A 113 -8.90 -8.67 17.24
CA LEU A 113 -8.77 -9.18 18.60
C LEU A 113 -7.55 -8.59 19.32
N ARG A 114 -6.39 -8.48 18.64
CA ARG A 114 -5.20 -7.85 19.21
C ARG A 114 -5.42 -6.39 19.60
N ILE A 115 -6.17 -5.63 18.80
CA ILE A 115 -6.53 -4.25 19.13
C ILE A 115 -7.44 -4.20 20.37
N LEU A 116 -8.44 -5.06 20.44
CA LEU A 116 -9.37 -5.12 21.58
C LEU A 116 -8.64 -5.49 22.89
N LEU A 117 -7.73 -6.47 22.84
CA LEU A 117 -6.89 -6.86 23.98
C LEU A 117 -5.91 -5.75 24.38
N ALA A 118 -5.33 -5.04 23.40
CA ALA A 118 -4.47 -3.88 23.67
C ALA A 118 -5.26 -2.73 24.31
N LYS A 119 -6.51 -2.50 23.90
CA LYS A 119 -7.43 -1.54 24.53
C LYS A 119 -7.69 -1.86 26.00
N GLU A 120 -7.90 -3.12 26.36
CA GLU A 120 -8.07 -3.50 27.77
C GLU A 120 -6.80 -3.30 28.59
N LYS A 121 -5.64 -3.57 27.99
CA LYS A 121 -4.34 -3.42 28.65
C LYS A 121 -3.97 -1.95 28.89
N ASP A 122 -4.30 -1.06 27.96
CA ASP A 122 -4.03 0.38 28.03
C ASP A 122 -5.22 1.19 27.47
N PRO A 123 -6.29 1.38 28.28
CA PRO A 123 -7.48 2.13 27.87
C PRO A 123 -7.18 3.60 27.56
N ASP A 124 -6.22 4.19 28.26
CA ASP A 124 -5.86 5.60 28.07
C ASP A 124 -5.16 5.81 26.72
N ARG A 125 -4.30 4.88 26.30
CA ARG A 125 -3.71 4.90 24.96
C ARG A 125 -4.78 4.76 23.88
N TRP A 126 -5.73 3.82 24.03
CA TRP A 126 -6.88 3.71 23.12
C TRP A 126 -7.61 5.05 22.99
N GLN A 127 -7.95 5.68 24.12
CA GLN A 127 -8.72 6.92 24.14
C GLN A 127 -7.99 8.07 23.43
N ARG A 128 -6.66 8.16 23.59
CA ARG A 128 -5.84 9.20 22.96
C ARG A 128 -5.59 8.95 21.47
N GLU A 129 -5.38 7.70 21.08
CA GLU A 129 -4.80 7.34 19.78
C GLU A 129 -5.83 6.77 18.79
N LEU A 130 -6.71 5.87 19.23
CA LEU A 130 -7.60 5.11 18.35
C LEU A 130 -9.04 5.59 18.37
N GLU A 131 -9.54 6.04 19.52
CA GLU A 131 -10.94 6.46 19.67
C GLU A 131 -11.33 7.58 18.69
N VAL A 132 -10.36 8.44 18.38
CA VAL A 132 -10.45 9.61 17.50
C VAL A 132 -10.22 9.29 16.01
N MET A 133 -9.84 8.07 15.65
CA MET A 133 -9.58 7.68 14.26
C MET A 133 -10.88 7.64 13.45
N GLU A 134 -10.77 8.06 12.19
CA GLU A 134 -11.88 7.96 11.25
C GLU A 134 -12.13 6.50 10.87
N THR A 135 -13.40 6.12 10.76
CA THR A 135 -13.83 4.76 10.45
C THR A 135 -14.75 4.71 9.24
N HIS A 136 -15.23 5.84 8.73
CA HIS A 136 -16.21 5.93 7.64
C HIS A 136 -17.41 4.99 7.85
N THR A 137 -17.89 4.86 9.10
CA THR A 137 -18.89 3.85 9.47
C THR A 137 -20.18 3.98 8.65
N ALA A 138 -20.61 5.19 8.33
CA ALA A 138 -21.81 5.40 7.51
C ALA A 138 -21.64 4.79 6.12
N ASP A 139 -20.56 5.12 5.42
CA ASP A 139 -20.27 4.62 4.08
C ASP A 139 -19.98 3.10 4.09
N ARG A 140 -19.26 2.61 5.10
CA ARG A 140 -18.96 1.18 5.26
C ARG A 140 -20.20 0.32 5.41
N LYS A 141 -21.25 0.80 6.08
CA LYS A 141 -22.51 0.06 6.24
C LYS A 141 -23.23 -0.23 4.91
N GLU A 142 -22.95 0.56 3.88
CA GLU A 142 -23.51 0.37 2.54
C GLU A 142 -22.71 -0.64 1.71
N ARG A 143 -21.52 -1.05 2.19
CA ARG A 143 -20.64 -2.01 1.50
C ARG A 143 -21.00 -3.46 1.87
N PRO A 144 -20.90 -4.42 0.93
CA PRO A 144 -21.10 -5.84 1.23
C PRO A 144 -20.15 -6.39 2.30
N THR A 145 -18.94 -5.80 2.42
CA THR A 145 -17.92 -6.18 3.40
C THR A 145 -18.40 -6.01 4.85
N TRP A 146 -19.31 -5.07 5.13
CA TRP A 146 -19.86 -4.88 6.48
C TRP A 146 -20.54 -6.13 7.03
N ALA A 147 -21.33 -6.81 6.19
CA ALA A 147 -22.02 -8.04 6.58
C ALA A 147 -21.04 -9.21 6.76
N ALA A 148 -19.98 -9.26 5.95
CA ALA A 148 -18.91 -10.24 6.10
C ALA A 148 -18.14 -10.03 7.42
N ASP A 149 -17.76 -8.79 7.74
CA ASP A 149 -17.11 -8.43 9.01
C ASP A 149 -18.01 -8.75 10.21
N GLN A 150 -19.32 -8.54 10.07
CA GLN A 150 -20.28 -8.85 11.11
C GLN A 150 -20.23 -10.34 11.47
N VAL A 151 -20.30 -11.22 10.48
CA VAL A 151 -20.33 -12.68 10.70
C VAL A 151 -18.96 -13.22 11.07
N ASN A 152 -17.94 -12.89 10.28
CA ASN A 152 -16.62 -13.53 10.37
C ASN A 152 -15.77 -12.98 11.51
N ILE A 153 -16.05 -11.76 11.98
CA ILE A 153 -15.24 -11.09 13.01
C ILE A 153 -16.09 -10.77 14.24
N ALA A 154 -17.15 -9.97 14.11
CA ALA A 154 -17.90 -9.49 15.27
C ALA A 154 -18.65 -10.62 15.99
N ASP A 155 -19.46 -11.39 15.28
CA ASP A 155 -20.21 -12.54 15.82
C ASP A 155 -19.27 -13.68 16.24
N PHE A 156 -18.18 -13.87 15.49
CA PHE A 156 -17.16 -14.85 15.86
C PHE A 156 -16.46 -14.50 17.19
N LEU A 157 -15.99 -13.26 17.36
CA LEU A 157 -15.30 -12.84 18.58
C LEU A 157 -16.26 -12.73 19.77
N VAL A 158 -17.42 -12.10 19.58
CA VAL A 158 -18.36 -11.83 20.68
C VAL A 158 -19.07 -13.10 21.12
N ASP A 159 -19.61 -13.88 20.19
CA ASP A 159 -20.46 -15.03 20.51
C ASP A 159 -19.65 -16.32 20.61
N HIS A 160 -18.87 -16.67 19.57
CA HIS A 160 -18.16 -17.96 19.52
C HIS A 160 -16.93 -17.99 20.42
N CYS A 161 -16.17 -16.89 20.48
CA CYS A 161 -15.06 -16.74 21.42
C CYS A 161 -15.52 -16.29 22.83
N LYS A 162 -16.83 -16.14 23.05
CA LYS A 162 -17.47 -15.85 24.35
C LYS A 162 -16.96 -14.56 25.00
N LEU A 163 -16.80 -13.50 24.20
CA LEU A 163 -16.33 -12.18 24.64
C LEU A 163 -17.44 -11.16 24.87
N ALA A 164 -18.72 -11.56 24.84
CA ALA A 164 -19.87 -10.66 25.04
C ALA A 164 -19.89 -9.91 26.39
N ASN A 165 -19.17 -10.37 27.39
CA ASN A 165 -18.99 -9.66 28.67
C ASN A 165 -17.86 -8.62 28.65
N ARG A 166 -17.05 -8.58 27.58
CA ARG A 166 -15.87 -7.73 27.43
C ARG A 166 -16.06 -6.71 26.31
N PHE A 167 -16.65 -7.15 25.19
CA PHE A 167 -16.82 -6.34 23.99
C PHE A 167 -18.22 -6.53 23.41
N ASP A 168 -18.81 -5.45 22.91
CA ASP A 168 -19.99 -5.49 22.07
C ASP A 168 -19.60 -5.53 20.58
N LYS A 169 -20.57 -5.90 19.73
CA LYS A 169 -20.37 -6.07 18.28
C LYS A 169 -20.10 -4.74 17.57
N ASP A 170 -20.64 -3.62 18.07
CA ASP A 170 -20.44 -2.29 17.50
C ASP A 170 -18.99 -1.81 17.68
N LEU A 171 -18.39 -2.10 18.83
CA LEU A 171 -16.97 -1.86 19.09
C LEU A 171 -16.09 -2.70 18.16
N VAL A 172 -16.43 -3.97 17.93
CA VAL A 172 -15.67 -4.81 16.98
C VAL A 172 -15.76 -4.24 15.56
N GLN A 173 -16.96 -3.82 15.12
CA GLN A 173 -17.14 -3.16 13.83
C GLN A 173 -16.38 -1.84 13.71
N LYS A 174 -16.31 -1.07 14.80
CA LYS A 174 -15.47 0.14 14.88
C LYS A 174 -14.00 -0.21 14.67
N VAL A 175 -13.49 -1.25 15.33
CA VAL A 175 -12.10 -1.72 15.15
C VAL A 175 -11.83 -2.16 13.71
N CYS A 176 -12.76 -2.87 13.07
CA CYS A 176 -12.63 -3.22 11.65
C CYS A 176 -12.50 -1.96 10.78
N GLY A 177 -13.30 -0.93 11.05
CA GLY A 177 -13.24 0.35 10.32
C GLY A 177 -11.95 1.12 10.55
N ILE A 178 -11.46 1.14 11.79
CA ILE A 178 -10.15 1.70 12.11
C ILE A 178 -9.07 1.03 11.25
N LEU A 179 -9.08 -0.30 11.18
CA LEU A 179 -8.08 -1.05 10.41
C LEU A 179 -8.19 -0.77 8.90
N GLU A 180 -9.40 -0.79 8.33
CA GLU A 180 -9.63 -0.55 6.91
C GLU A 180 -9.12 0.83 6.46
N VAL A 181 -9.44 1.85 7.25
CA VAL A 181 -9.13 3.25 6.91
C VAL A 181 -7.70 3.64 7.28
N ASN A 182 -7.14 3.14 8.39
CA ASN A 182 -5.93 3.70 8.99
C ASN A 182 -4.72 2.74 9.01
N SER A 183 -4.88 1.45 8.69
CA SER A 183 -3.74 0.53 8.70
C SER A 183 -2.85 0.68 7.46
N VAL A 184 -1.58 0.34 7.64
CA VAL A 184 -0.55 0.32 6.60
C VAL A 184 -0.14 -1.13 6.36
N GLU A 185 -0.01 -1.49 5.08
CA GLU A 185 0.54 -2.77 4.68
C GLU A 185 2.07 -2.77 4.86
N ILE A 186 2.59 -3.77 5.56
CA ILE A 186 4.01 -3.90 5.87
C ILE A 186 4.53 -5.29 5.49
N PRO A 187 5.77 -5.41 5.00
CA PRO A 187 6.34 -6.72 4.69
C PRO A 187 6.62 -7.50 5.99
N SER A 188 6.28 -8.78 6.00
CA SER A 188 6.67 -9.71 7.06
C SER A 188 7.99 -10.41 6.74
N ARG A 189 8.57 -11.08 7.75
CA ARG A 189 9.76 -11.93 7.56
C ARG A 189 9.47 -13.16 6.69
N GLY A 190 8.20 -13.54 6.58
CA GLY A 190 7.71 -14.67 5.81
C GLY A 190 7.54 -14.43 4.31
N GLY A 191 7.85 -13.22 3.82
CA GLY A 191 7.63 -12.85 2.42
C GLY A 191 6.20 -12.42 2.09
N PHE A 192 5.27 -12.52 3.04
CA PHE A 192 3.90 -12.04 2.90
C PHE A 192 3.74 -10.66 3.51
N SER A 193 2.78 -9.90 2.98
CA SER A 193 2.38 -8.64 3.61
C SER A 193 1.42 -8.88 4.77
N ILE A 194 1.64 -8.16 5.86
CA ILE A 194 0.75 -8.05 7.01
C ILE A 194 0.29 -6.59 7.15
N ARG A 195 -0.53 -6.28 8.16
CA ARG A 195 -0.94 -4.90 8.44
C ARG A 195 -0.47 -4.45 9.82
N ALA A 196 -0.19 -3.16 9.93
CA ALA A 196 0.09 -2.49 11.18
C ALA A 196 -0.69 -1.18 11.29
N LEU A 197 -1.12 -0.86 12.51
CA LEU A 197 -1.84 0.37 12.81
C LEU A 197 -0.91 1.35 13.53
N TYR A 198 -0.61 2.47 12.89
CA TYR A 198 0.33 3.48 13.37
C TYR A 198 -0.42 4.79 13.68
N PRO A 199 -0.73 5.09 14.94
CA PRO A 199 -1.65 6.18 15.26
C PRO A 199 -1.20 7.58 14.87
N GLN A 200 0.11 7.86 14.90
CA GLN A 200 0.65 9.15 14.48
C GLN A 200 0.79 9.21 12.96
N LEU A 201 1.28 8.14 12.33
CA LEU A 201 1.43 8.08 10.87
C LEU A 201 0.08 8.22 10.15
N ALA A 202 -0.99 7.60 10.69
CA ALA A 202 -2.33 7.63 10.11
C ALA A 202 -2.93 9.05 10.01
N ILE A 203 -2.40 10.02 10.74
CA ILE A 203 -2.84 11.42 10.67
C ILE A 203 -2.25 12.14 9.45
N ALA A 204 -1.13 11.67 8.88
CA ALA A 204 -0.51 12.33 7.74
C ALA A 204 -1.43 12.24 6.51
N ALA A 205 -1.91 13.37 6.00
CA ALA A 205 -2.87 13.42 4.90
C ALA A 205 -2.28 12.94 3.56
N HIS A 206 -3.15 12.55 2.64
CA HIS A 206 -2.75 12.09 1.32
C HIS A 206 -2.32 13.23 0.38
N ASN A 207 -1.25 13.01 -0.38
CA ASN A 207 -1.01 13.69 -1.65
C ASN A 207 -0.32 12.74 -2.64
N CYS A 208 -0.68 12.79 -3.92
CA CYS A 208 -0.03 11.98 -4.96
C CYS A 208 1.40 12.45 -5.30
N VAL A 209 1.81 13.62 -4.77
CA VAL A 209 3.20 14.11 -4.73
C VAL A 209 3.55 14.35 -3.26
N PRO A 210 3.98 13.30 -2.53
CA PRO A 210 4.24 13.40 -1.09
C PRO A 210 5.53 14.18 -0.81
N ASN A 211 5.61 14.78 0.39
CA ASN A 211 6.81 15.45 0.89
C ASN A 211 7.43 14.73 2.10
N ILE A 212 6.80 13.67 2.62
CA ILE A 212 7.37 12.79 3.64
C ILE A 212 7.46 11.34 3.14
N VAL A 213 8.40 10.59 3.70
CA VAL A 213 8.57 9.15 3.48
C VAL A 213 8.59 8.42 4.81
N HIS A 214 8.20 7.15 4.81
CA HIS A 214 8.24 6.30 5.99
C HIS A 214 9.12 5.07 5.76
N THR A 215 9.78 4.60 6.81
CA THR A 215 10.59 3.37 6.82
C THR A 215 10.21 2.53 8.03
N ILE A 216 9.86 1.26 7.80
CA ILE A 216 9.50 0.31 8.85
C ILE A 216 10.76 -0.44 9.29
N LEU A 217 11.04 -0.44 10.59
CA LEU A 217 12.15 -1.14 11.20
C LEU A 217 11.79 -2.61 11.44
N GLN A 218 12.67 -3.55 11.06
CA GLN A 218 12.36 -4.98 11.07
C GLN A 218 12.39 -5.64 12.47
N ASN A 219 12.90 -4.94 13.48
CA ASN A 219 13.07 -5.50 14.82
C ASN A 219 11.77 -5.50 15.61
N ASP A 220 11.03 -4.40 15.53
CA ASP A 220 9.85 -4.11 16.35
C ASP A 220 8.69 -3.49 15.55
N TYR A 221 8.84 -3.40 14.24
CA TYR A 221 7.89 -2.74 13.34
C TYR A 221 7.66 -1.26 13.66
N GLN A 222 8.54 -0.58 14.38
CA GLN A 222 8.45 0.88 14.48
C GLN A 222 8.59 1.52 13.10
N VAL A 223 7.87 2.62 12.88
CA VAL A 223 7.98 3.40 11.65
C VAL A 223 8.68 4.72 11.91
N GLN A 224 9.70 5.02 11.13
CA GLN A 224 10.35 6.32 11.10
C GLN A 224 9.82 7.14 9.94
N VAL A 225 9.38 8.37 10.21
CA VAL A 225 8.89 9.30 9.20
C VAL A 225 9.90 10.42 9.01
N ARG A 226 10.32 10.65 7.76
CA ARG A 226 11.34 11.63 7.40
C ARG A 226 10.84 12.59 6.33
N ALA A 227 11.36 13.81 6.35
CA ALA A 227 11.15 14.74 5.25
C ALA A 227 11.84 14.20 4.00
N ALA A 228 11.11 14.11 2.88
CA ALA A 228 11.66 13.68 1.59
C ALA A 228 12.32 14.84 0.85
N ILE A 229 11.83 16.07 1.09
CA ILE A 229 12.30 17.32 0.51
C ILE A 229 12.41 18.37 1.64
N PRO A 230 13.00 19.56 1.40
CA PRO A 230 12.84 20.67 2.33
C PRO A 230 11.36 21.06 2.51
N ILE A 231 10.91 21.29 3.75
CA ILE A 231 9.52 21.62 4.10
C ILE A 231 9.54 22.87 4.99
N LYS A 232 8.66 23.84 4.75
CA LYS A 232 8.59 25.06 5.58
C LYS A 232 7.71 24.87 6.80
N GLU A 233 7.99 25.60 7.86
CA GLU A 233 7.09 25.67 9.02
C GLU A 233 5.66 26.02 8.56
N GLY A 234 4.67 25.26 9.03
CA GLY A 234 3.27 25.43 8.67
C GLY A 234 2.82 24.66 7.43
N ASP A 235 3.73 24.15 6.60
CA ASP A 235 3.36 23.32 5.45
C ASP A 235 2.80 21.97 5.91
N ALA A 236 1.78 21.47 5.20
CA ALA A 236 1.22 20.16 5.44
C ALA A 236 2.20 19.02 5.10
N LEU A 237 2.26 18.02 5.98
CA LEU A 237 3.05 16.81 5.80
C LEU A 237 2.18 15.74 5.11
N HIS A 238 2.52 15.42 3.88
CA HIS A 238 1.75 14.56 3.02
C HIS A 238 2.46 13.24 2.72
N LEU A 239 1.74 12.14 2.95
CA LEU A 239 2.12 10.80 2.54
C LEU A 239 1.37 10.38 1.26
N CYS A 240 1.94 9.48 0.47
CA CYS A 240 1.19 8.84 -0.62
C CYS A 240 0.59 7.52 -0.12
N TYR A 241 -0.73 7.36 -0.26
CA TYR A 241 -1.46 6.16 0.17
C TYR A 241 -1.58 5.13 -0.95
N THR A 242 -1.18 5.50 -2.16
CA THR A 242 -1.31 4.68 -3.37
C THR A 242 0.08 4.33 -3.89
N HIS A 243 0.16 3.38 -4.81
CA HIS A 243 1.40 3.19 -5.56
C HIS A 243 1.70 4.41 -6.44
N SER A 244 2.91 4.97 -6.34
CA SER A 244 3.25 6.24 -7.01
C SER A 244 3.22 6.16 -8.53
N LEU A 245 3.56 5.00 -9.10
CA LEU A 245 3.52 4.73 -10.55
C LEU A 245 2.16 4.18 -11.02
N SER A 246 1.06 4.48 -10.33
CA SER A 246 -0.28 4.20 -10.85
C SER A 246 -0.86 5.42 -11.59
N PRO A 247 -1.62 5.26 -12.68
CA PRO A 247 -2.33 6.35 -13.37
C PRO A 247 -3.37 7.05 -12.48
N THR A 248 -3.71 8.31 -12.77
CA THR A 248 -4.69 9.12 -11.99
C THR A 248 -6.01 8.40 -11.78
N LEU A 249 -6.58 7.81 -12.83
CA LEU A 249 -7.84 7.06 -12.76
C LEU A 249 -7.76 5.92 -11.72
N VAL A 250 -6.67 5.15 -11.76
CA VAL A 250 -6.44 4.02 -10.84
C VAL A 250 -6.22 4.50 -9.40
N ARG A 251 -5.42 5.55 -9.19
CA ARG A 251 -5.19 6.11 -7.84
C ARG A 251 -6.48 6.61 -7.22
N ARG A 252 -7.29 7.34 -7.99
CA ARG A 252 -8.56 7.90 -7.52
C ARG A 252 -9.60 6.82 -7.23
N ASP A 253 -9.73 5.82 -8.10
CA ASP A 253 -10.59 4.66 -7.83
C ASP A 253 -10.15 3.94 -6.52
N TYR A 254 -8.85 3.70 -6.34
CA TYR A 254 -8.33 3.06 -5.12
C TYR A 254 -8.62 3.87 -3.85
N LEU A 255 -8.41 5.19 -3.87
CA LEU A 255 -8.66 6.06 -2.71
C LEU A 255 -10.15 6.14 -2.37
N ALA A 256 -11.03 6.17 -3.37
CA ALA A 256 -12.47 6.15 -3.16
C ALA A 256 -12.93 4.82 -2.56
N GLU A 257 -12.35 3.71 -3.01
CA GLU A 257 -12.69 2.38 -2.52
C GLU A 257 -12.17 2.11 -1.11
N SER A 258 -10.91 2.45 -0.85
CA SER A 258 -10.21 2.06 0.39
C SER A 258 -10.16 3.13 1.48
N LYS A 259 -10.35 4.40 1.11
CA LYS A 259 -10.22 5.56 2.00
C LYS A 259 -11.40 6.53 1.93
N PHE A 260 -12.43 6.22 1.14
CA PHE A 260 -13.70 6.98 1.08
C PHE A 260 -13.56 8.46 0.67
N PHE A 261 -12.50 8.81 -0.08
CA PHE A 261 -12.34 10.16 -0.62
C PHE A 261 -11.77 10.18 -2.04
N GLN A 262 -11.96 11.31 -2.73
CA GLN A 262 -11.44 11.54 -4.08
C GLN A 262 -10.31 12.58 -4.04
N CYS A 263 -9.12 12.21 -4.50
CA CYS A 263 -7.95 13.10 -4.48
C CYS A 263 -7.98 14.14 -5.60
N ASP A 264 -7.88 15.42 -5.23
CA ASP A 264 -7.92 16.60 -6.11
C ASP A 264 -6.57 17.33 -6.20
N CYS A 265 -5.47 16.70 -5.76
CA CYS A 265 -4.15 17.33 -5.77
C CYS A 265 -3.72 17.76 -7.19
N ALA A 266 -2.73 18.65 -7.29
CA ALA A 266 -2.25 19.20 -8.56
C ALA A 266 -1.94 18.13 -9.62
N ARG A 267 -1.38 16.97 -9.20
CA ARG A 267 -1.12 15.84 -10.11
C ARG A 267 -2.40 15.18 -10.62
N CYS A 268 -3.42 15.03 -9.77
CA CYS A 268 -4.71 14.47 -10.19
C CYS A 268 -5.51 15.45 -11.05
N ALA A 269 -5.39 16.76 -10.81
CA ALA A 269 -6.11 17.79 -11.54
C ALA A 269 -5.57 18.03 -12.96
N ASP A 270 -4.31 17.68 -13.23
CA ASP A 270 -3.67 17.83 -14.54
C ASP A 270 -3.84 16.55 -15.40
N PRO A 271 -4.48 16.61 -16.58
CA PRO A 271 -4.60 15.47 -17.50
C PRO A 271 -3.27 14.85 -17.93
N THR A 272 -2.18 15.63 -17.88
CA THR A 272 -0.82 15.18 -18.22
C THR A 272 -0.02 14.71 -16.99
N GLU A 273 -0.61 14.73 -15.79
CA GLU A 273 0.03 14.39 -14.52
C GLU A 273 1.33 15.19 -14.30
N LEU A 274 1.25 16.52 -14.31
CA LEU A 274 2.41 17.43 -14.19
C LEU A 274 3.40 17.26 -15.34
N GLY A 275 2.90 17.04 -16.56
CA GLY A 275 3.72 16.83 -17.76
C GLY A 275 4.48 15.49 -17.79
N THR A 276 4.19 14.55 -16.87
CA THR A 276 4.84 13.23 -16.86
C THR A 276 4.20 12.25 -17.82
N HIS A 277 2.93 12.47 -18.20
CA HIS A 277 2.14 11.64 -19.10
C HIS A 277 1.93 10.20 -18.60
N LEU A 278 1.86 10.01 -17.28
CA LEU A 278 1.68 8.70 -16.64
C LEU A 278 0.35 8.03 -17.00
N SER A 279 -0.67 8.81 -17.35
CA SER A 279 -1.98 8.34 -17.81
C SER A 279 -2.18 8.39 -19.34
N THR A 280 -1.22 8.91 -20.10
CA THR A 280 -1.44 9.28 -21.51
C THR A 280 -1.30 8.10 -22.47
N LEU A 281 -2.21 8.03 -23.45
CA LEU A 281 -2.17 7.05 -24.54
C LEU A 281 -1.86 7.71 -25.88
N LYS A 282 -1.36 6.92 -26.82
CA LYS A 282 -1.25 7.32 -28.23
C LYS A 282 -2.60 7.13 -28.90
N CYS A 283 -2.99 8.09 -29.76
CA CYS A 283 -4.22 7.94 -30.53
C CYS A 283 -4.02 6.89 -31.63
N SER A 284 -4.99 5.99 -31.80
CA SER A 284 -4.98 4.99 -32.88
C SER A 284 -5.63 5.48 -34.18
N LYS A 285 -6.10 6.73 -34.21
CA LYS A 285 -6.86 7.32 -35.34
C LYS A 285 -6.12 8.45 -36.05
N CYS A 286 -5.00 8.92 -35.51
CA CYS A 286 -4.16 9.95 -36.11
C CYS A 286 -2.71 9.83 -35.60
N ASP A 287 -1.75 10.34 -36.36
CA ASP A 287 -0.32 10.13 -36.07
C ASP A 287 0.21 11.00 -34.90
N ASN A 288 -0.35 12.19 -34.72
CA ASN A 288 0.21 13.19 -33.78
C ASN A 288 -0.59 13.35 -32.48
N GLY A 289 -1.77 12.75 -32.40
CA GLY A 289 -2.68 12.89 -31.26
C GLY A 289 -2.35 11.96 -30.10
N VAL A 290 -2.57 12.43 -28.88
CA VAL A 290 -2.58 11.62 -27.67
C VAL A 290 -3.96 11.63 -27.02
N ILE A 291 -4.33 10.57 -26.32
CA ILE A 291 -5.61 10.46 -25.63
C ILE A 291 -5.40 10.82 -24.16
N LEU A 292 -6.18 11.79 -23.68
CA LEU A 292 -6.15 12.32 -22.32
C LEU A 292 -7.57 12.35 -21.73
N ALA A 293 -7.68 12.29 -20.40
CA ALA A 293 -8.95 12.52 -19.71
C ALA A 293 -9.40 13.97 -19.94
N SER A 294 -10.66 14.17 -20.30
CA SER A 294 -11.23 15.52 -20.47
C SER A 294 -11.42 16.25 -19.15
N ASN A 295 -11.70 15.52 -18.08
CA ASN A 295 -11.72 16.00 -16.70
C ASN A 295 -11.14 14.89 -15.79
N PRO A 296 -9.86 14.97 -15.38
CA PRO A 296 -9.21 13.90 -14.61
C PRO A 296 -9.70 13.81 -13.15
N LEU A 297 -10.46 14.80 -12.67
CA LEU A 297 -11.12 14.78 -11.35
C LEU A 297 -12.52 14.13 -11.38
N ASP A 298 -12.94 13.62 -12.53
CA ASP A 298 -14.14 12.83 -12.71
C ASP A 298 -13.73 11.50 -13.37
N ASN A 299 -13.87 10.40 -12.63
CA ASN A 299 -13.40 9.08 -13.08
C ASN A 299 -14.26 8.53 -14.23
N ASP A 300 -15.47 9.07 -14.44
CA ASP A 300 -16.37 8.70 -15.52
C ASP A 300 -16.25 9.62 -16.74
N ALA A 301 -15.43 10.67 -16.64
CA ALA A 301 -15.21 11.63 -17.71
C ALA A 301 -14.73 10.94 -19.01
N PRO A 302 -15.17 11.43 -20.18
CA PRO A 302 -14.68 10.90 -21.44
C PRO A 302 -13.20 11.22 -21.63
N TRP A 303 -12.52 10.34 -22.35
CA TRP A 303 -11.15 10.51 -22.78
C TRP A 303 -11.15 10.88 -24.26
N SER A 304 -10.40 11.90 -24.62
CA SER A 304 -10.44 12.47 -25.97
C SER A 304 -9.03 12.61 -26.55
N CYS A 305 -8.93 12.48 -27.87
CA CYS A 305 -7.70 12.82 -28.59
C CYS A 305 -7.41 14.32 -28.46
N SER A 306 -6.15 14.66 -28.23
CA SER A 306 -5.66 16.04 -28.16
C SER A 306 -5.70 16.75 -29.52
N ASP A 307 -5.66 15.99 -30.61
CA ASP A 307 -5.85 16.51 -31.95
C ASP A 307 -7.35 16.76 -32.20
N LYS A 308 -7.72 18.03 -32.25
CA LYS A 308 -9.11 18.48 -32.47
C LYS A 308 -9.68 18.02 -33.82
N SER A 309 -8.83 17.74 -34.82
CA SER A 309 -9.25 17.27 -36.14
C SER A 309 -9.59 15.76 -36.17
N CYS A 310 -9.04 14.99 -35.22
CA CYS A 310 -9.23 13.54 -35.15
C CYS A 310 -10.61 13.15 -34.59
N GLY A 311 -11.10 13.87 -33.58
CA GLY A 311 -12.42 13.64 -32.99
C GLY A 311 -12.59 12.33 -32.21
N PHE A 312 -11.55 11.50 -32.07
CA PHE A 312 -11.62 10.24 -31.32
C PHE A 312 -11.91 10.47 -29.84
N LYS A 313 -12.85 9.67 -29.29
CA LYS A 313 -13.22 9.65 -27.88
C LYS A 313 -13.45 8.22 -27.39
N THR A 314 -13.24 8.00 -26.10
CA THR A 314 -13.56 6.76 -25.38
C THR A 314 -14.03 7.09 -23.95
N SER A 315 -14.56 6.12 -23.21
CA SER A 315 -15.07 6.32 -21.85
C SER A 315 -14.05 5.97 -20.77
N GLY A 316 -14.20 6.55 -19.56
CA GLY A 316 -13.43 6.16 -18.37
C GLY A 316 -13.54 4.66 -18.05
N ALA A 317 -14.74 4.08 -18.20
CA ALA A 317 -14.96 2.64 -18.01
C ALA A 317 -14.14 1.77 -19.00
N ALA A 318 -14.06 2.16 -20.27
CA ALA A 318 -13.24 1.44 -21.26
C ALA A 318 -11.74 1.56 -20.93
N MET A 319 -11.31 2.74 -20.47
CA MET A 319 -9.94 2.97 -20.00
C MET A 319 -9.59 2.10 -18.80
N ARG A 320 -10.46 2.07 -17.78
CA ARG A 320 -10.30 1.22 -16.59
C ARG A 320 -10.13 -0.25 -16.97
N LYS A 321 -11.00 -0.77 -17.84
CA LYS A 321 -10.93 -2.16 -18.30
C LYS A 321 -9.61 -2.48 -19.02
N MET A 322 -9.16 -1.60 -19.91
CA MET A 322 -7.90 -1.79 -20.62
C MET A 322 -6.69 -1.72 -19.68
N LEU A 323 -6.65 -0.74 -18.77
CA LEU A 323 -5.58 -0.65 -17.77
C LEU A 323 -5.53 -1.90 -16.89
N ALA A 324 -6.68 -2.43 -16.47
CA ALA A 324 -6.77 -3.65 -15.67
C ALA A 324 -6.23 -4.88 -16.43
N VAL A 325 -6.56 -5.03 -17.72
CA VAL A 325 -6.05 -6.13 -18.55
C VAL A 325 -4.53 -6.08 -18.67
N VAL A 326 -3.96 -4.90 -18.95
CA VAL A 326 -2.51 -4.76 -19.08
C VAL A 326 -1.82 -4.91 -17.73
N GLN A 327 -2.40 -4.40 -16.64
CA GLN A 327 -1.86 -4.58 -15.29
C GLN A 327 -1.80 -6.06 -14.92
N ALA A 328 -2.85 -6.84 -15.19
CA ALA A 328 -2.85 -8.27 -14.92
C ALA A 328 -1.76 -9.04 -15.69
N GLU A 329 -1.41 -8.61 -16.91
CA GLU A 329 -0.28 -9.17 -17.66
C GLU A 329 1.07 -8.78 -17.02
N ILE A 330 1.20 -7.57 -16.48
CA ILE A 330 2.40 -7.13 -15.77
C ILE A 330 2.55 -7.87 -14.43
N ASP A 331 1.45 -8.09 -13.71
CA ASP A 331 1.46 -8.81 -12.42
C ASP A 331 1.99 -10.24 -12.60
N GLN A 332 1.67 -10.90 -13.73
CA GLN A 332 2.23 -12.21 -14.08
C GLN A 332 3.75 -12.18 -14.30
N LEU A 333 4.29 -11.05 -14.80
CA LEU A 333 5.74 -10.88 -14.96
C LEU A 333 6.42 -10.66 -13.61
N ASP A 334 5.77 -9.99 -12.67
CA ASP A 334 6.32 -9.65 -11.35
C ASP A 334 6.44 -10.86 -10.42
N VAL A 335 5.70 -11.94 -10.67
CA VAL A 335 5.85 -13.22 -9.96
C VAL A 335 6.86 -14.17 -10.62
N MET A 336 7.45 -13.81 -11.76
CA MET A 336 8.47 -14.64 -12.39
C MET A 336 9.77 -14.63 -11.58
N GLU A 337 10.41 -15.80 -11.50
CA GLU A 337 11.76 -15.91 -10.96
C GLU A 337 12.74 -15.03 -11.74
N PRO A 338 13.64 -14.31 -11.05
CA PRO A 338 14.67 -13.50 -11.71
C PRO A 338 15.55 -14.36 -12.63
N GLY A 339 15.54 -14.06 -13.93
CA GLY A 339 16.23 -14.85 -14.95
C GLY A 339 16.21 -14.18 -16.33
N PRO A 340 16.97 -14.71 -17.31
CA PRO A 340 16.93 -14.26 -18.72
C PRO A 340 15.51 -14.15 -19.28
N ALA A 341 14.66 -15.16 -19.03
CA ALA A 341 13.27 -15.16 -19.49
C ALA A 341 12.46 -13.99 -18.92
N ALA A 342 12.70 -13.59 -17.66
CA ALA A 342 12.02 -12.47 -17.02
C ALA A 342 12.39 -11.12 -17.67
N ILE A 343 13.62 -10.99 -18.16
CA ILE A 343 14.10 -9.83 -18.93
C ILE A 343 13.47 -9.81 -20.32
N GLU A 344 13.57 -10.93 -21.04
CA GLU A 344 13.06 -11.06 -22.41
C GLU A 344 11.55 -10.79 -22.51
N GLN A 345 10.76 -11.35 -21.58
CA GLN A 345 9.32 -11.13 -21.56
C GLN A 345 8.96 -9.68 -21.23
N ARG A 346 9.68 -9.01 -20.32
CA ARG A 346 9.46 -7.58 -20.02
C ARG A 346 9.78 -6.68 -21.22
N GLU A 347 10.89 -6.91 -21.91
CA GLU A 347 11.22 -6.16 -23.14
C GLU A 347 10.19 -6.44 -24.25
N ALA A 348 9.73 -7.68 -24.41
CA ALA A 348 8.66 -8.03 -25.34
C ALA A 348 7.35 -7.31 -25.02
N THR A 349 6.97 -7.23 -23.75
CA THR A 349 5.77 -6.51 -23.29
C THR A 349 5.89 -5.00 -23.51
N ILE A 350 7.04 -4.40 -23.23
CA ILE A 350 7.30 -2.98 -23.57
C ILE A 350 7.14 -2.76 -25.07
N LYS A 351 7.69 -3.65 -25.91
CA LYS A 351 7.58 -3.57 -27.36
C LYS A 351 6.15 -3.74 -27.86
N LYS A 352 5.37 -4.65 -27.25
CA LYS A 352 3.95 -4.90 -27.54
C LYS A 352 3.11 -3.65 -27.33
N TYR A 353 3.34 -2.93 -26.22
CA TYR A 353 2.52 -1.78 -25.84
C TYR A 353 3.08 -0.41 -26.26
N LYS A 354 4.24 -0.35 -26.93
CA LYS A 354 4.89 0.90 -27.35
C LYS A 354 4.05 1.79 -28.28
N SER A 355 3.13 1.22 -29.05
CA SER A 355 2.23 1.93 -29.96
C SER A 355 0.92 2.36 -29.29
N VAL A 356 0.61 1.81 -28.12
CA VAL A 356 -0.63 2.08 -27.36
C VAL A 356 -0.39 3.19 -26.35
N PHE A 357 0.69 3.10 -25.58
CA PHE A 357 0.95 4.02 -24.48
C PHE A 357 1.98 5.10 -24.84
N HIS A 358 1.88 6.25 -24.17
CA HIS A 358 2.96 7.21 -24.15
C HIS A 358 4.23 6.55 -23.56
N PRO A 359 5.47 6.88 -24.01
CA PRO A 359 6.68 6.24 -23.51
C PRO A 359 6.89 6.36 -21.98
N ARG A 360 6.30 7.37 -21.35
CA ARG A 360 6.30 7.60 -19.89
C ARG A 360 5.02 7.15 -19.18
N HIS A 361 4.16 6.38 -19.84
CA HIS A 361 2.97 5.84 -19.19
C HIS A 361 3.35 4.95 -18.01
N ALA A 362 2.55 4.99 -16.94
CA ALA A 362 2.83 4.35 -15.65
C ALA A 362 3.15 2.86 -15.79
N LEU A 363 2.35 2.12 -16.56
CA LEU A 363 2.55 0.67 -16.80
C LEU A 363 3.88 0.36 -17.50
N LEU A 364 4.26 1.18 -18.49
CA LEU A 364 5.57 1.02 -19.15
C LEU A 364 6.71 1.40 -18.23
N LEU A 365 6.55 2.45 -17.41
CA LEU A 365 7.57 2.84 -16.44
C LEU A 365 7.76 1.79 -15.34
N SER A 366 6.70 1.11 -14.91
CA SER A 366 6.81 -0.02 -13.97
C SER A 366 7.70 -1.13 -14.54
N LEU A 367 7.42 -1.56 -15.77
CA LEU A 367 8.23 -2.55 -16.48
C LEU A 367 9.69 -2.11 -16.64
N LYS A 368 9.93 -0.85 -16.98
CA LYS A 368 11.28 -0.29 -17.12
C LYS A 368 12.03 -0.21 -15.80
N HIS A 369 11.34 0.15 -14.73
CA HIS A 369 11.92 0.18 -13.39
C HIS A 369 12.30 -1.21 -12.90
N SER A 370 11.47 -2.22 -13.20
CA SER A 370 11.77 -3.63 -12.93
C SER A 370 12.95 -4.12 -13.76
N LEU A 371 12.96 -3.87 -15.07
CA LEU A 371 14.08 -4.22 -15.96
C LEU A 371 15.42 -3.61 -15.53
N ALA A 372 15.42 -2.34 -15.12
CA ALA A 372 16.63 -1.67 -14.63
C ALA A 372 17.21 -2.33 -13.36
N GLN A 373 16.39 -3.06 -12.59
CA GLN A 373 16.83 -3.84 -11.42
C GLN A 373 17.29 -5.25 -11.80
N LEU A 374 16.81 -5.82 -12.91
CA LEU A 374 17.23 -7.13 -13.39
C LEU A 374 18.57 -7.07 -14.15
N TYR A 375 18.74 -6.08 -15.02
CA TYR A 375 20.00 -5.88 -15.72
C TYR A 375 21.16 -5.68 -14.73
N GLY A 376 22.20 -6.49 -14.84
CA GLY A 376 23.40 -6.43 -14.01
C GLY A 376 23.31 -7.24 -12.72
N ARG A 377 22.20 -7.95 -12.47
CA ARG A 377 21.95 -8.66 -11.20
C ARG A 377 21.44 -10.09 -11.38
N VAL A 378 21.34 -10.56 -12.61
CA VAL A 378 20.78 -11.86 -12.98
C VAL A 378 21.81 -12.62 -13.81
N GLU A 379 21.87 -13.94 -13.66
CA GLU A 379 22.76 -14.82 -14.40
C GLU A 379 22.63 -14.61 -15.93
N GLY A 380 23.77 -14.50 -16.62
CA GLY A 380 23.86 -14.21 -18.06
C GLY A 380 23.62 -12.74 -18.42
N TYR A 381 23.31 -11.91 -17.42
CA TYR A 381 23.17 -10.46 -17.52
C TYR A 381 23.92 -9.78 -16.36
N GLY A 382 25.00 -10.38 -15.86
CA GLY A 382 25.90 -9.75 -14.90
C GLY A 382 26.46 -8.43 -15.43
N LEU A 383 26.87 -7.51 -14.55
CA LEU A 383 27.42 -6.22 -14.98
C LEU A 383 28.66 -6.38 -15.87
N ASP A 384 29.47 -7.39 -15.59
CA ASP A 384 30.66 -7.79 -16.34
C ASP A 384 30.34 -8.55 -17.64
N GLU A 385 29.13 -9.10 -17.75
CA GLU A 385 28.66 -9.87 -18.92
C GLU A 385 27.80 -9.02 -19.88
N LEU A 386 27.30 -7.87 -19.42
CA LEU A 386 26.39 -7.01 -20.18
C LEU A 386 27.13 -6.33 -21.35
N PRO A 387 26.69 -6.52 -22.60
CA PRO A 387 27.20 -5.75 -23.74
C PRO A 387 26.90 -4.26 -23.57
N ASP A 388 27.75 -3.41 -24.15
CA ASP A 388 27.62 -1.94 -24.11
C ASP A 388 26.21 -1.46 -24.46
N LEU A 389 25.57 -2.07 -25.48
CA LEU A 389 24.20 -1.74 -25.88
C LEU A 389 23.17 -1.96 -24.75
N LEU A 390 23.32 -3.03 -23.96
CA LEU A 390 22.43 -3.31 -22.84
C LEU A 390 22.77 -2.45 -21.61
N LEU A 391 24.04 -2.06 -21.43
CA LEU A 391 24.44 -1.07 -20.42
C LEU A 391 23.83 0.31 -20.73
N GLU A 392 23.91 0.77 -21.98
CA GLU A 392 23.29 2.00 -22.45
C GLU A 392 21.77 1.96 -22.25
N ARG A 393 21.15 0.85 -22.65
CA ARG A 393 19.71 0.60 -22.42
C ARG A 393 19.36 0.72 -20.94
N LYS A 394 20.10 0.04 -20.05
CA LYS A 394 19.88 0.12 -18.60
C LYS A 394 19.96 1.57 -18.09
N ALA A 395 20.99 2.31 -18.51
CA ALA A 395 21.16 3.70 -18.12
C ALA A 395 20.03 4.62 -18.64
N GLU A 396 19.56 4.41 -19.86
CA GLU A 396 18.37 5.10 -20.40
C GLU A 396 17.12 4.84 -19.57
N LEU A 397 16.88 3.58 -19.18
CA LEU A 397 15.74 3.21 -18.34
C LEU A 397 15.82 3.91 -16.97
N CYS A 398 17.00 3.89 -16.33
CA CYS A 398 17.23 4.57 -15.06
C CYS A 398 16.98 6.08 -15.16
N ARG A 399 17.54 6.75 -16.17
CA ARG A 399 17.35 8.20 -16.37
C ARG A 399 15.88 8.57 -16.60
N LEU A 400 15.15 7.76 -17.38
CA LEU A 400 13.73 7.98 -17.64
C LEU A 400 12.88 7.81 -16.36
N VAL A 401 13.17 6.78 -15.56
CA VAL A 401 12.50 6.57 -14.27
C VAL A 401 12.81 7.72 -13.32
N LEU A 402 14.09 8.05 -13.13
CA LEU A 402 14.52 9.14 -12.23
C LEU A 402 13.87 10.49 -12.59
N SER A 403 13.91 10.88 -13.86
CA SER A 403 13.28 12.13 -14.32
C SER A 403 11.77 12.16 -14.12
N THR A 404 11.10 11.01 -14.09
CA THR A 404 9.67 10.93 -13.73
C THR A 404 9.48 11.04 -12.22
N LEU A 405 10.30 10.33 -11.43
CA LEU A 405 10.25 10.37 -9.96
C LEU A 405 10.58 11.76 -9.40
N ASP A 406 11.40 12.55 -10.09
CA ASP A 406 11.67 13.97 -9.77
C ASP A 406 10.42 14.81 -9.65
N VAL A 407 9.36 14.44 -10.39
CA VAL A 407 8.10 15.18 -10.42
C VAL A 407 7.10 14.60 -9.44
N ILE A 408 6.96 13.27 -9.38
CA ILE A 408 5.85 12.64 -8.64
C ILE A 408 6.20 12.15 -7.24
N THR A 409 7.49 11.95 -6.95
CA THR A 409 7.99 11.48 -5.65
C THR A 409 9.36 12.12 -5.39
N PRO A 410 9.41 13.46 -5.27
CA PRO A 410 10.66 14.18 -5.22
C PRO A 410 11.48 13.85 -3.97
N GLY A 411 12.79 14.07 -4.07
CA GLY A 411 13.73 13.96 -2.96
C GLY A 411 14.05 12.52 -2.52
N ASP A 412 14.38 12.32 -1.24
CA ASP A 412 15.00 11.10 -0.74
C ASP A 412 13.99 9.98 -0.50
N THR A 413 13.73 9.18 -1.54
CA THR A 413 12.77 8.07 -1.49
C THR A 413 13.43 6.71 -1.77
N ARG A 414 12.85 5.63 -1.23
CA ARG A 414 13.34 4.26 -1.46
C ARG A 414 13.36 3.89 -2.94
N MET A 415 12.33 4.28 -3.69
CA MET A 415 12.23 3.99 -5.13
C MET A 415 13.34 4.68 -5.92
N ARG A 416 13.65 5.94 -5.56
CA ARG A 416 14.77 6.68 -6.12
C ARG A 416 16.12 6.06 -5.77
N GLY A 417 16.31 5.69 -4.50
CA GLY A 417 17.54 5.00 -4.04
C GLY A 417 17.81 3.72 -4.84
N LYS A 418 16.78 2.90 -5.08
CA LYS A 418 16.88 1.72 -5.95
C LYS A 418 17.27 2.06 -7.38
N ALA A 419 16.64 3.09 -7.98
CA ALA A 419 16.93 3.51 -9.34
C ALA A 419 18.35 4.07 -9.50
N ILE A 420 18.87 4.80 -8.50
CA ILE A 420 20.26 5.29 -8.47
C ILE A 420 21.23 4.11 -8.35
N GLN A 421 20.99 3.18 -7.42
CA GLN A 421 21.81 1.98 -7.25
C GLN A 421 21.82 1.07 -8.49
N SER A 422 20.80 1.15 -9.34
CA SER A 422 20.78 0.45 -10.63
C SER A 422 21.54 1.20 -11.73
N ASN A 423 21.68 2.52 -11.62
CA ASN A 423 22.36 3.36 -12.62
C ASN A 423 23.88 3.42 -12.43
N CYS A 424 24.34 3.25 -11.19
CA CYS A 424 25.72 2.93 -10.84
C CYS A 424 25.97 1.44 -11.02
#